data_AF-A0AA96RY65-F1
#
_entry.id   AF-A0AA96RY65-F1
#
_cell.length_a   1.000
_cell.length_b   1.000
_cell.length_c   1.000
_cell.angle_alpha   90.00
_cell.angle_beta   90.00
_cell.angle_gamma   90.00
#
_symmetry.space_group_name_H-M   'P 1'
#
loop_
_entity.id
_entity.type
_entity.pdbx_description
1 polymer ?
#
loop_
_entity_poly.entity_id
_entity_poly.type
_entity_poly.pdbx_seq_one_letter_code
_entity_poly.pdbx_strand_id
1 'polypeptide(L)' 'MKYIEFGIGNTWLVWTETELPDGSEIEVRGIAGPVKCRSLYLILWIRRTVWVLDSQEGFKKTAKTKNRFKLIFGIRSEL' A
#
# COMPACT_ATOMS: atom_id res chain seq x y z
N MET A 1 -1.04 -5.80 -10.81
CA MET A 1 -1.74 -6.12 -9.54
C MET A 1 -2.58 -4.94 -9.09
N LYS A 2 -3.55 -5.12 -8.19
CA LYS A 2 -4.33 -4.00 -7.63
C LYS A 2 -4.07 -3.87 -6.13
N TYR A 3 -3.86 -2.66 -5.64
CA TYR A 3 -3.57 -2.36 -4.24
C TYR A 3 -4.58 -1.33 -3.76
N ILE A 4 -5.40 -1.70 -2.76
CA ILE A 4 -6.40 -0.82 -2.20
C ILE A 4 -5.93 -0.43 -0.82
N GLU A 5 -5.68 0.85 -0.61
CA GLU A 5 -5.00 1.35 0.57
C GLU A 5 -5.86 2.37 1.30
N PHE A 6 -5.86 2.27 2.63
CA PHE A 6 -6.43 3.24 3.53
C PHE A 6 -5.41 3.63 4.59
N GLY A 7 -5.21 4.93 4.80
CA GLY A 7 -4.25 5.37 5.79
C GLY A 7 -4.03 6.87 5.89
N ILE A 8 -3.17 7.23 6.83
CA ILE A 8 -2.72 8.60 7.06
C ILE A 8 -1.28 8.78 6.61
N GLY A 9 -0.95 9.98 6.13
CA GLY A 9 0.39 10.35 5.66
C GLY A 9 0.58 10.33 4.13
N ASN A 10 -0.50 10.04 3.38
CA ASN A 10 -0.62 10.26 1.94
C ASN A 10 -1.65 11.37 1.63
N THR A 11 -1.76 11.75 0.36
CA THR A 11 -2.68 12.80 -0.13
C THR A 11 -4.14 12.45 0.12
N TRP A 12 -4.50 11.16 -0.02
CA TRP A 12 -5.86 10.67 0.19
C TRP A 12 -5.91 9.65 1.31
N LEU A 13 -7.04 9.63 2.03
CA LEU A 13 -7.27 8.64 3.06
C LEU A 13 -7.50 7.24 2.48
N VAL A 14 -8.16 7.14 1.33
CA VAL A 14 -8.40 5.89 0.60
C VAL A 14 -8.02 6.08 -0.86
N TRP A 15 -7.26 5.14 -1.42
CA TRP A 15 -6.96 5.09 -2.86
C TRP A 15 -6.74 3.66 -3.32
N THR A 16 -6.82 3.48 -4.64
CA THR A 16 -6.50 2.23 -5.31
C THR A 16 -5.42 2.48 -6.34
N GLU A 17 -4.33 1.76 -6.22
CA GLU A 17 -3.26 1.70 -7.21
C GLU A 17 -3.42 0.44 -8.05
N THR A 18 -3.37 0.56 -9.36
CA THR A 18 -3.43 -0.56 -10.30
C THR A 18 -2.16 -0.59 -11.12
N GLU A 19 -1.34 -1.61 -10.88
CA GLU A 19 -0.15 -1.92 -11.67
C GLU A 19 -0.57 -2.78 -12.86
N LEU A 20 -0.33 -2.26 -14.07
CA LEU A 20 -0.64 -2.88 -15.34
C LEU A 20 0.46 -3.86 -15.79
N PRO A 21 0.18 -4.80 -16.72
CA PRO A 21 1.17 -5.78 -17.18
C PRO A 21 2.42 -5.18 -17.84
N ASP A 22 2.32 -3.95 -18.35
CA ASP A 22 3.43 -3.19 -18.92
C ASP A 22 4.29 -2.47 -17.86
N GLY A 23 3.93 -2.61 -16.58
CA GLY A 23 4.60 -1.97 -15.45
C GLY A 23 4.15 -0.52 -15.18
N SER A 24 3.14 -0.03 -15.90
CA SER A 24 2.56 1.29 -15.61
C SER A 24 1.62 1.23 -14.40
N GLU A 25 1.58 2.31 -13.62
CA GLU A 25 0.76 2.43 -12.40
C GLU A 25 -0.35 3.46 -12.60
N ILE A 26 -1.58 3.10 -12.22
CA ILE A 26 -2.75 4.00 -12.23
C ILE A 26 -3.25 4.17 -10.80
N GLU A 27 -3.23 5.41 -10.30
CA GLU A 27 -3.81 5.76 -9.00
C GLU A 27 -5.22 6.34 -9.16
N VAL A 28 -6.17 5.79 -8.41
CA VAL A 28 -7.56 6.27 -8.34
C VAL A 28 -7.92 6.57 -6.90
N ARG A 29 -8.48 7.76 -6.63
CA ARG A 29 -9.01 8.08 -5.31
C ARG A 29 -10.21 7.19 -4.98
N GLY A 30 -10.23 6.58 -3.80
CA GLY A 30 -11.28 5.64 -3.39
C GLY A 30 -10.98 4.18 -3.76
N ILE A 31 -12.02 3.35 -3.77
CA ILE A 31 -11.92 1.90 -4.02
C ILE A 31 -12.35 1.60 -5.46
N ALA A 32 -11.44 1.03 -6.27
CA ALA A 32 -11.76 0.60 -7.63
C ALA A 32 -12.09 -0.91 -7.68
N GLY A 33 -13.35 -1.25 -7.97
CA GLY A 33 -13.80 -2.64 -8.09
C GLY A 33 -13.39 -3.33 -9.40
N PRO A 34 -13.59 -4.66 -9.54
CA PRO A 34 -13.83 -5.65 -8.47
C PRO A 34 -12.55 -5.89 -7.63
N VAL A 35 -12.72 -6.43 -6.43
CA VAL A 35 -11.64 -6.70 -5.46
C VAL A 35 -11.56 -8.20 -5.18
N LYS A 36 -10.47 -8.84 -5.58
CA LYS A 36 -10.14 -10.24 -5.30
C LYS A 36 -8.99 -10.29 -4.30
N CYS A 37 -9.34 -10.23 -3.00
CA CYS A 37 -8.36 -10.16 -1.91
C CYS A 37 -7.40 -11.37 -1.93
N ARG A 38 -6.11 -11.10 -2.05
CA ARG A 38 -5.03 -12.10 -2.06
C ARG A 38 -4.15 -12.01 -0.82
N SER A 39 -3.78 -10.81 -0.39
CA SER A 39 -3.08 -10.57 0.88
C SER A 39 -3.50 -9.25 1.50
N LEU A 40 -3.28 -9.13 2.80
CA LEU A 40 -3.45 -7.89 3.55
C LEU A 40 -2.08 -7.43 4.01
N TYR A 41 -1.85 -6.13 4.02
CA TYR A 41 -0.61 -5.57 4.53
C TYR A 41 -0.80 -4.31 5.35
N LEU A 42 0.17 -4.05 6.21
CA LEU A 42 0.27 -2.89 7.07
C LEU A 42 1.63 -2.24 6.87
N ILE A 43 1.63 -0.96 6.52
CA ILE A 43 2.83 -0.14 6.43
C ILE A 43 2.81 0.87 7.57
N LEU A 44 3.84 0.82 8.41
CA LEU A 44 4.08 1.81 9.44
C LEU A 44 5.40 2.51 9.14
N TRP A 45 5.33 3.78 8.75
CA TRP A 45 6.47 4.65 8.60
C TRP A 45 6.58 5.52 9.84
N ILE A 46 7.64 5.33 10.65
CA ILE A 46 8.00 6.23 11.75
C ILE A 46 9.40 6.78 11.51
N ARG A 47 9.46 8.10 11.38
CA ARG A 47 10.70 8.85 11.14
C ARG A 47 11.42 8.39 9.88
N ARG A 48 12.57 7.76 10.02
CA ARG A 48 13.39 7.23 8.94
C ARG A 48 13.21 5.72 8.77
N THR A 49 12.30 5.09 9.50
CA THR A 49 12.10 3.65 9.48
C THR A 49 10.72 3.35 8.91
N VAL A 50 10.69 2.42 7.96
CA VAL A 50 9.46 1.86 7.38
C VAL A 50 9.40 0.39 7.76
N TRP A 51 8.28 -0.01 8.33
CA TRP A 51 7.92 -1.40 8.55
C TRP A 51 6.80 -1.76 7.61
N VAL A 52 6.93 -2.91 6.96
CA VAL A 52 5.90 -3.49 6.09
C VAL A 52 5.62 -4.88 6.64
N LEU A 53 4.39 -5.13 7.02
CA LEU A 53 3.90 -6.44 7.43
C LEU A 53 2.88 -6.88 6.39
N ASP A 54 3.17 -7.92 5.62
CA ASP A 54 2.24 -8.52 4.67
C ASP A 54 1.87 -9.93 5.13
N SER A 55 0.60 -10.29 5.02
CA SER A 55 0.09 -11.58 5.49
C SER A 55 0.65 -12.78 4.72
N GLN A 56 1.19 -12.57 3.52
CA GLN A 56 1.77 -13.59 2.65
C GLN A 56 3.31 -13.50 2.60
N GLU A 57 3.90 -12.31 2.52
CA GLU A 57 5.35 -12.10 2.45
C GLU A 57 6.04 -11.94 3.82
N GLY A 58 5.28 -11.73 4.89
CA GLY A 58 5.79 -11.56 6.24
C GLY A 58 6.28 -10.13 6.53
N PHE A 59 7.28 -10.01 7.40
CA PHE A 59 7.74 -8.71 7.92
C PHE A 59 9.02 -8.23 7.22
N LYS A 60 9.00 -6.97 6.78
CA LYS A 60 10.15 -6.26 6.20
C LYS A 60 10.37 -4.94 6.94
N LYS A 61 11.65 -4.59 7.14
CA LYS A 61 12.07 -3.32 7.75
C LYS A 61 13.06 -2.62 6.82
N THR A 62 12.85 -1.33 6.55
CA THR A 62 13.70 -0.55 5.66
C THR A 62 13.96 0.85 6.23
N ALA A 63 15.19 1.32 6.09
CA ALA A 63 15.54 2.71 6.42
C ALA A 63 15.34 3.62 5.20
N LYS A 64 14.83 4.83 5.43
CA LYS A 64 14.63 5.90 4.43
C LYS A 64 15.37 7.16 4.88
N THR A 65 15.84 7.93 3.91
CA THR A 65 16.55 9.20 4.17
C THR A 65 15.61 10.29 4.72
N LYS A 66 14.37 10.29 4.25
CA LYS A 66 13.34 11.27 4.61
C LYS A 66 12.64 10.89 5.92
N ASN A 67 12.36 11.90 6.74
CA ASN A 67 11.55 11.77 7.94
C ASN A 67 10.07 11.95 7.58
N ARG A 68 9.23 10.91 7.80
CA ARG A 68 7.78 10.99 7.65
C ARG A 68 7.08 10.11 8.69
N PHE A 69 5.79 10.38 8.86
CA PHE A 69 4.87 9.49 9.57
C PHE A 69 3.80 9.02 8.59
N LYS A 70 3.64 7.70 8.46
CA LYS A 70 2.54 7.08 7.71
C LYS A 70 2.06 5.84 8.44
N LEU A 71 0.75 5.63 8.42
CA LEU A 71 0.11 4.39 8.85
C LEU A 71 -0.89 4.01 7.78
N ILE A 72 -0.60 2.94 7.04
CA ILE A 72 -1.37 2.51 5.87
C ILE A 72 -1.73 1.05 6.06
N PHE A 73 -3.01 0.73 5.90
CA PHE A 73 -3.52 -0.62 5.77
C PHE A 73 -3.94 -0.84 4.32
N GLY A 74 -3.51 -1.95 3.73
CA GLY A 74 -3.74 -2.22 2.32
C GLY A 74 -4.19 -3.64 2.05
N ILE A 75 -4.90 -3.79 0.95
CA ILE A 75 -5.34 -5.06 0.38
C ILE A 75 -4.64 -5.22 -0.95
N ARG A 76 -3.88 -6.29 -1.09
CA ARG A 76 -3.40 -6.75 -2.39
C ARG A 76 -4.49 -7.59 -3.03
N SER A 77 -4.91 -7.16 -4.20
CA SER A 77 -5.92 -7.80 -5.04
C SER A 77 -5.33 -8.22 -6.37
N GLU A 78 -5.79 -9.36 -6.88
CA GLU A 78 -5.56 -9.71 -8.27
C GLU A 78 -6.41 -8.82 -9.19
N LEU A 79 -5.97 -8.70 -10.46
CA LEU A 79 -6.68 -7.96 -11.51
C LEU A 79 -8.00 -8.65 -11.91
#